data_AF-A0A3D3WYC0-F1
#
_entry.id   AF-A0A3D3WYC0-F1
#
_cell.length_a   1.000
_cell.length_b   1.000
_cell.length_c   1.000
_cell.angle_alpha   90.00
_cell.angle_beta   90.00
_cell.angle_gamma   90.00
#
_symmetry.space_group_name_H-M   'P 1'
#
loop_
_entity.id
_entity.type
_entity.pdbx_description
1 polymer ?
#
loop_
_entity_poly.entity_id
_entity_poly.type
_entity_poly.pdbx_seq_one_letter_code
_entity_poly.pdbx_strand_id
1 'polypeptide(L)'
;TYQDDGVFFLELTVTDDMGATDTLSHVYHVFNLPPETTVVVDEPVYEATRFYIYATDSWDEGPVDNASRFIYQYDCADGRGFGGRTYYTDWRCTL
;
A
#
# COMPACT_ATOMS: atom_id res chain seq x y z
N THR A 1 10.50 10.73 9.36
CA THR A 1 9.67 10.45 8.17
C THR A 1 8.21 10.63 8.54
N TYR A 2 7.38 11.09 7.60
CA TYR A 2 5.93 11.15 7.81
C TYR A 2 5.38 9.71 7.80
N GLN A 3 4.36 9.44 8.62
CA GLN A 3 3.81 8.09 8.79
C GLN A 3 2.64 7.80 7.83
N ASP A 4 2.18 8.81 7.11
CA ASP A 4 1.03 8.76 6.22
C ASP A 4 1.14 9.90 5.20
N ASP A 5 0.38 9.81 4.13
CA ASP A 5 0.25 10.89 3.15
C ASP A 5 -0.67 12.01 3.64
N GLY A 6 -0.57 13.18 3.01
CA GLY A 6 -1.45 14.31 3.34
C GLY A 6 -0.76 15.67 3.32
N VAL A 7 -1.49 16.65 3.86
CA VAL A 7 -1.07 18.05 3.92
C VAL A 7 -0.67 18.39 5.35
N PHE A 8 0.58 18.79 5.53
CA PHE A 8 1.15 19.13 6.82
C PHE A 8 1.45 20.63 6.89
N PHE A 9 1.03 21.26 7.97
CA PHE A 9 1.33 22.65 8.27
C PHE A 9 2.53 22.71 9.19
N LEU A 10 3.61 23.33 8.72
CA LEU A 10 4.81 23.61 9.49
C LEU A 10 4.73 25.05 9.98
N GLU A 11 4.85 25.24 11.28
CA GLU A 11 4.92 26.56 11.90
C GLU A 11 6.28 26.73 12.58
N LEU A 12 6.94 27.83 12.25
CA LEU A 12 8.17 28.26 12.91
C LEU A 12 7.89 29.56 13.63
N THR A 13 7.93 29.54 14.96
CA THR A 13 7.94 30.75 15.78
C THR A 13 9.36 31.07 16.23
N VAL A 14 9.79 32.31 15.99
CA VAL A 14 11.08 32.83 16.45
C VAL A 14 10.81 33.86 17.54
N THR A 15 11.55 33.78 18.66
CA THR A 15 11.47 34.71 19.79
C THR A 15 12.84 35.34 20.03
N ASP A 16 12.92 36.67 20.14
CA ASP A 16 14.17 37.36 20.53
C ASP A 16 14.41 37.30 22.05
N ASP A 17 15.59 37.76 22.49
CA ASP A 17 15.98 37.76 23.91
C ASP A 17 15.22 38.80 24.75
N MET A 18 14.48 39.71 24.11
CA MET A 18 13.57 40.66 24.73
C MET A 18 12.11 40.17 24.74
N GLY A 19 11.83 38.99 24.16
CA GLY A 19 10.53 38.32 24.17
C GLY A 19 9.59 38.66 23.01
N ALA A 20 10.03 39.41 21.99
CA ALA A 20 9.23 39.65 20.79
C ALA A 20 9.22 38.40 19.89
N THR A 21 8.11 38.13 19.21
CA THR A 21 7.95 36.93 18.37
C THR A 21 7.50 37.22 16.95
N ASP A 22 7.91 36.37 16.01
CA ASP A 22 7.36 36.27 14.65
C ASP A 22 7.07 34.80 14.31
N THR A 23 6.09 34.54 13.45
CA THR A 23 5.70 33.18 13.05
C THR A 23 5.57 33.05 11.54
N LEU A 24 6.26 32.06 10.98
CA LEU A 24 6.17 31.67 9.58
C LEU A 24 5.44 30.33 9.45
N SER A 25 4.52 30.24 8.49
CA SER A 25 3.88 28.98 8.11
C SER A 25 4.36 28.49 6.74
N HIS A 26 4.50 27.17 6.60
CA HIS A 26 4.78 26.50 5.34
C HIS A 26 3.89 25.27 5.19
N VAL A 27 3.39 25.05 3.98
CA VAL A 27 2.54 23.90 3.66
C VAL A 27 3.38 22.85 2.96
N TYR A 28 3.43 21.64 3.52
CA TYR A 28 4.13 20.51 2.94
C TYR A 28 3.16 19.43 2.50
N HIS A 29 3.34 18.93 1.27
CA HIS A 29 2.55 17.85 0.72
C HIS A 29 3.37 16.55 0.76
N VAL A 30 2.85 15.55 1.44
CA VAL A 30 3.37 14.18 1.40
C VAL A 30 2.44 13.38 0.51
N PHE A 31 2.97 12.76 -0.53
CA PHE A 31 2.18 11.98 -1.48
C PHE A 31 2.18 10.51 -1.09
N ASN A 32 1.05 9.85 -1.31
CA ASN A 32 0.93 8.42 -1.13
C ASN A 32 1.79 7.65 -2.14
N LEU A 33 2.37 6.54 -1.70
CA LEU A 33 3.07 5.58 -2.55
C LEU A 33 2.23 4.31 -2.71
N PRO A 34 2.39 3.56 -3.82
CA PRO A 34 1.65 2.31 -3.99
C PRO A 34 2.26 1.19 -3.12
N PRO A 35 1.45 0.21 -2.67
CA PRO A 35 1.97 -0.94 -1.97
C PRO A 35 2.71 -1.89 -2.92
N GLU A 36 3.68 -2.61 -2.37
CA GLU A 36 4.38 -3.72 -3.03
C GLU A 36 3.88 -5.07 -2.50
N THR A 37 4.02 -6.12 -3.32
CA THR A 37 3.65 -7.48 -2.94
C THR A 37 4.48 -8.50 -3.73
N THR A 38 4.71 -9.67 -3.15
CA THR A 38 5.35 -10.80 -3.82
C THR A 38 4.28 -11.79 -4.29
N VAL A 39 4.37 -12.23 -5.55
CA VAL A 39 3.47 -13.23 -6.10
C VAL A 39 4.17 -14.58 -6.15
N VAL A 40 3.53 -15.60 -5.56
CA VAL A 40 3.98 -16.99 -5.57
C VAL A 40 2.90 -17.86 -6.20
N VAL A 41 3.30 -18.83 -7.03
CA VAL A 41 2.40 -19.78 -7.69
C VAL A 41 2.89 -21.20 -7.41
N ASP A 42 1.98 -22.11 -7.11
CA ASP A 42 2.30 -23.53 -6.98
C ASP A 42 2.60 -24.11 -8.38
N GLU A 43 3.88 -24.24 -8.74
CA GLU A 43 4.32 -24.74 -10.05
C GLU A 43 5.18 -26.02 -9.96
N PRO A 44 5.17 -26.88 -11.00
CA PRO A 44 4.20 -26.96 -12.09
C PRO A 44 2.96 -27.79 -11.72
N VAL A 45 1.81 -27.46 -12.30
CA VAL A 45 0.56 -28.24 -12.17
C VAL A 45 0.16 -28.89 -13.49
N TYR A 46 -0.65 -29.96 -13.43
CA TYR A 46 -1.21 -30.60 -14.61
C TYR A 46 -2.43 -29.82 -15.14
N GLU A 47 -2.74 -29.97 -16.43
CA GLU A 47 -3.98 -29.44 -17.00
C GLU A 47 -5.22 -29.96 -16.26
N ALA A 48 -6.29 -29.14 -16.21
CA ALA A 48 -7.54 -29.44 -15.50
C ALA A 48 -7.38 -29.70 -13.99
N THR A 49 -6.25 -29.30 -13.40
CA THR A 49 -6.03 -29.31 -11.96
C THR A 49 -6.13 -27.91 -11.36
N ARG A 50 -6.25 -27.86 -10.04
CA ARG A 50 -6.31 -26.60 -9.30
C ARG A 50 -4.91 -26.20 -8.87
N PHE A 51 -4.66 -24.90 -8.95
CA PHE A 51 -3.48 -24.27 -8.37
C PHE A 51 -3.90 -23.03 -7.60
N TYR A 52 -2.97 -22.52 -6.80
CA TYR A 52 -3.16 -21.30 -6.02
C TYR A 52 -2.16 -20.24 -6.46
N ILE A 53 -2.64 -19.01 -6.48
CA ILE A 53 -1.82 -17.80 -6.52
C ILE A 53 -1.81 -17.25 -5.10
N TYR A 54 -0.63 -16.99 -4.56
CA TYR A 54 -0.45 -16.37 -3.25
C TYR A 54 0.15 -14.98 -3.43
N ALA A 55 -0.41 -14.01 -2.72
CA ALA A 55 0.20 -12.71 -2.45
C ALA A 55 0.87 -12.78 -1.08
N THR A 56 2.19 -12.71 -1.05
CA THR A 56 3.01 -12.74 0.17
C THR A 56 3.74 -11.42 0.35
N ASP A 57 4.17 -11.15 1.57
CA ASP A 57 5.04 -10.01 1.89
C ASP A 57 4.52 -8.65 1.39
N SER A 58 3.19 -8.47 1.41
CA SER A 58 2.57 -7.20 1.04
C SER A 58 2.91 -6.11 2.05
N TRP A 59 3.38 -4.97 1.55
CA TRP A 59 3.88 -3.88 2.37
C TRP A 59 3.76 -2.54 1.63
N ASP A 60 3.56 -1.46 2.39
CA ASP A 60 3.53 -0.09 1.86
C ASP A 60 4.61 0.75 2.55
N GLU A 61 5.17 1.76 1.89
CA GLU A 61 6.11 2.67 2.56
C GLU A 61 5.43 3.51 3.65
N GLY A 62 4.13 3.78 3.52
CA GLY A 62 3.25 4.38 4.52
C GLY A 62 3.01 3.42 5.70
N PRO A 63 3.58 3.68 6.90
CA PRO A 63 3.37 2.80 8.06
C PRO A 63 1.90 2.67 8.49
N VAL A 64 1.09 3.70 8.25
CA VAL A 64 -0.36 3.68 8.52
C VAL A 64 -1.08 2.71 7.58
N ASP A 65 -0.67 2.61 6.31
CA ASP A 65 -1.25 1.66 5.36
C ASP A 65 -0.92 0.21 5.70
N ASN A 66 0.25 -0.05 6.27
CA ASN A 66 0.62 -1.39 6.78
C ASN A 66 -0.24 -1.85 7.95
N ALA A 67 -0.79 -0.91 8.73
CA ALA A 67 -1.76 -1.23 9.78
C ALA A 67 -3.17 -1.49 9.19
N SER A 68 -3.39 -1.10 7.94
CA SER A 68 -4.62 -1.34 7.19
C SER A 68 -4.58 -2.69 6.46
N ARG A 69 -5.73 -3.09 5.90
CA ARG A 69 -5.85 -4.35 5.14
C ARG A 69 -5.72 -4.08 3.65
N PHE A 70 -4.71 -4.67 3.01
CA PHE A 70 -4.55 -4.63 1.55
C PHE A 70 -5.66 -5.36 0.82
N ILE A 71 -6.02 -4.85 -0.37
CA ILE A 71 -7.03 -5.41 -1.27
C ILE A 71 -6.34 -5.99 -2.49
N TYR A 72 -6.71 -7.21 -2.84
CA TYR A 72 -6.15 -7.98 -3.94
C TYR A 72 -7.20 -8.26 -5.02
N GLN A 73 -6.74 -8.39 -6.26
CA GLN A 73 -7.51 -8.94 -7.38
C GLN A 73 -6.62 -9.96 -8.10
N TYR A 74 -7.21 -11.10 -8.46
CA TYR A 74 -6.50 -12.21 -9.07
C TYR A 74 -7.04 -12.46 -10.47
N ASP A 75 -6.13 -12.70 -11.41
CA ASP A 75 -6.42 -13.19 -12.76
C ASP A 75 -5.82 -14.58 -12.88
N CYS A 76 -6.65 -15.56 -13.23
CA CYS A 76 -6.23 -16.97 -13.39
C CYS A 76 -5.69 -17.28 -14.78
N ALA A 77 -5.53 -16.27 -15.65
CA ALA A 77 -5.13 -16.40 -17.04
C ALA A 77 -6.09 -17.27 -17.88
N ASP A 78 -7.35 -17.36 -17.49
CA ASP A 78 -8.41 -18.10 -18.19
C ASP A 78 -9.10 -17.26 -19.29
N GLY A 79 -8.60 -16.05 -19.54
CA GLY A 79 -9.14 -15.09 -20.51
C GLY A 79 -10.32 -14.25 -19.98
N ARG A 80 -10.75 -14.42 -18.73
CA ARG A 80 -11.81 -13.59 -18.12
C ARG A 80 -11.29 -12.33 -17.42
N GLY A 81 -9.97 -12.22 -17.25
CA GLY A 81 -9.33 -11.10 -16.56
C GLY A 81 -9.45 -11.20 -15.04
N PHE A 82 -9.30 -10.06 -14.37
CA PHE A 82 -9.37 -9.99 -12.91
C PHE A 82 -10.77 -10.33 -12.35
N GLY A 83 -10.77 -11.17 -11.31
CA GLY A 83 -11.94 -11.36 -10.46
C GLY A 83 -12.26 -10.15 -9.58
N GLY A 84 -13.24 -10.33 -8.69
CA GLY A 84 -13.62 -9.32 -7.71
C GLY A 84 -12.49 -9.00 -6.72
N ARG A 85 -12.52 -7.78 -6.18
CA ARG A 85 -11.63 -7.36 -5.08
C ARG A 85 -11.88 -8.22 -3.85
N THR A 86 -10.80 -8.67 -3.24
CA THR A 86 -10.81 -9.51 -2.06
C THR A 86 -9.73 -9.07 -1.08
N TYR A 87 -9.81 -9.56 0.15
CA TYR A 87 -8.77 -9.42 1.14
C TYR A 87 -8.09 -10.75 1.51
N TYR A 88 -8.39 -11.81 0.74
CA TYR A 88 -7.69 -13.08 0.82
C TYR A 88 -6.34 -12.94 0.11
N THR A 89 -5.30 -13.49 0.73
CA THR A 89 -3.94 -13.52 0.19
C THR A 89 -3.69 -14.75 -0.69
N ASP A 90 -4.61 -15.69 -0.72
CA ASP A 90 -4.59 -16.85 -1.61
C ASP A 90 -5.82 -16.86 -2.51
N TRP A 91 -5.63 -17.29 -3.75
CA TRP A 91 -6.71 -17.44 -4.71
C TRP A 91 -6.60 -18.74 -5.48
N ARG A 92 -7.69 -19.49 -5.49
CA ARG A 92 -7.78 -20.78 -6.15
C ARG A 92 -8.19 -20.62 -7.61
N CYS A 93 -7.29 -21.00 -8.51
CA CYS A 93 -7.52 -21.02 -9.94
C CYS A 93 -7.86 -22.43 -10.45
N THR A 94 -8.56 -22.48 -11.58
CA THR A 94 -8.86 -23.72 -12.31
C THR A 94 -8.79 -23.38 -13.79
N LEU A 95 -7.88 -24.04 -14.51
CA LEU A 95 -7.71 -23.93 -15.95
C LEU A 95 -8.41 -25.10 -16.66
#